data_AF-A0AAD4LZG4-F1
#
_entry.id   AF-A0AAD4LZG4-F1
#
_cell.length_a   1.000
_cell.length_b   1.000
_cell.length_c   1.000
_cell.angle_alpha   90.00
_cell.angle_beta   90.00
_cell.angle_gamma   90.00
#
_symmetry.space_group_name_H-M   'P 1'
#
loop_
_entity.id
_entity.type
_entity.pdbx_description
1 polymer ?
#
loop_
_entity_poly.entity_id
_entity_poly.type
_entity_poly.pdbx_seq_one_letter_code
_entity_poly.pdbx_strand_id
1 'polypeptide(L)' 'STLEINAAFSVKILIIGTYQLAKVKGNITDRVKVTFGVLVVHGDVRFYYSNGWIYVDLLATVFGKVYGRVTIKLIPLP' A
#
# COMPACT_ATOMS: atom_id res chain seq x y z
N SER A 1 10.78 17.25 10.55
CA SER A 1 9.88 16.22 11.10
C SER A 1 9.83 15.06 10.13
N THR A 2 10.36 13.88 10.47
CA THR A 2 10.20 12.67 9.65
C THR A 2 8.93 11.96 10.07
N LEU A 3 8.00 11.76 9.14
CA LEU A 3 6.78 11.02 9.42
C LEU A 3 7.09 9.51 9.40
N GLU A 4 6.89 8.84 10.53
CA GLU A 4 6.96 7.38 10.61
C GLU A 4 5.64 6.78 10.09
N ILE A 5 5.71 5.90 9.09
CA ILE A 5 4.58 5.03 8.74
C ILE A 5 4.79 3.70 9.45
N ASN A 6 3.69 3.17 10.00
CA ASN A 6 3.52 1.75 10.25
C ASN A 6 2.22 1.29 9.58
N ALA A 7 2.32 0.63 8.42
CA ALA A 7 1.19 0.20 7.61
C ALA A 7 1.26 -1.29 7.32
N ALA A 8 0.11 -1.95 7.37
CA ALA A 8 -0.04 -3.34 6.96
C ALA A 8 -1.12 -3.43 5.88
N PHE A 9 -0.82 -4.17 4.82
CA PHE A 9 -1.72 -4.36 3.69
C PHE A 9 -2.11 -5.81 3.63
N SER A 10 -3.42 -6.05 3.65
CA SER A 10 -3.99 -7.39 3.61
C SER A 10 -5.07 -7.45 2.54
N VAL A 11 -5.09 -8.55 1.78
CA VAL A 11 -6.17 -8.85 0.84
C VAL A 11 -6.95 -10.04 1.37
N LYS A 12 -8.27 -9.87 1.45
CA LYS A 12 -9.20 -10.96 1.75
C LYS A 12 -9.72 -11.54 0.44
N ILE A 13 -9.40 -12.81 0.18
CA ILE A 13 -9.97 -13.58 -0.91
C ILE A 13 -11.01 -14.52 -0.31
N LEU A 14 -12.27 -14.38 -0.74
CA LEU A 14 -13.42 -15.10 -0.17
C LEU A 14 -13.21 -16.62 -0.03
N ILE A 15 -12.52 -17.23 -0.97
CA ILE A 15 -12.38 -18.70 -1.06
C ILE A 15 -11.15 -19.21 -0.28
N ILE A 16 -10.10 -18.39 -0.15
CA ILE A 16 -8.75 -18.84 0.24
C ILE A 16 -8.28 -18.17 1.55
N GLY A 17 -9.00 -17.15 2.03
CA GLY A 17 -8.71 -16.46 3.28
C GLY A 17 -8.05 -15.09 3.11
N THR A 18 -7.52 -14.56 4.21
CA THR A 18 -6.86 -13.26 4.24
C THR A 18 -5.35 -13.44 4.20
N TYR A 19 -4.69 -12.77 3.26
CA TYR A 19 -3.25 -12.75 3.12
C TYR A 19 -2.72 -11.38 3.49
N GLN A 20 -1.81 -11.33 4.44
CA GLN A 20 -1.02 -10.13 4.69
C GLN A 20 0.06 -10.05 3.61
N LEU A 21 -0.03 -9.04 2.76
CA LEU A 21 0.81 -8.89 1.60
C LEU A 21 2.06 -8.08 1.91
N ALA A 22 1.93 -7.01 2.70
CA ALA A 22 3.08 -6.19 3.09
C ALA A 22 2.91 -5.65 4.51
N LYS A 23 4.05 -5.45 5.18
CA LYS A 23 4.18 -4.60 6.35
C LYS A 23 5.30 -3.60 6.10
N VAL A 24 4.99 -2.32 6.21
CA VAL A 24 5.95 -1.22 6.00
C VAL A 24 6.06 -0.48 7.32
N LYS A 25 7.27 -0.46 7.88
CA LYS A 25 7.62 0.38 9.02
C LYS A 25 8.85 1.20 8.67
N GLY A 26 8.74 2.53 8.71
CA GLY A 26 9.88 3.40 8.45
C GLY A 26 9.48 4.85 8.21
N ASN A 27 10.49 5.71 8.09
CA ASN A 27 10.28 7.12 7.78
C ASN A 27 9.91 7.28 6.29
N ILE A 28 8.83 8.03 6.00
CA ILE A 28 8.56 8.44 4.62
C ILE A 28 9.66 9.41 4.20
N THR A 29 10.51 8.94 3.31
CA THR A 29 11.18 9.80 2.34
C THR A 29 10.31 9.83 1.08
N ASP A 30 10.25 10.96 0.38
CA ASP A 30 9.25 11.15 -0.68
C ASP A 30 9.28 9.99 -1.70
N ARG A 31 8.09 9.51 -2.09
CA ARG A 31 7.83 8.45 -3.10
C ARG A 31 8.29 7.03 -2.76
N VAL A 32 8.11 6.56 -1.53
CA VAL A 32 8.35 5.14 -1.18
C VAL A 32 7.42 4.21 -1.97
N LYS A 33 7.98 3.24 -2.70
CA LYS A 33 7.23 2.14 -3.32
C LYS A 33 7.61 0.81 -2.65
N VAL A 34 6.60 0.06 -2.22
CA VAL A 34 6.74 -1.28 -1.67
C VAL A 34 6.00 -2.25 -2.55
N THR A 35 6.70 -3.25 -3.07
CA THR A 35 6.10 -4.32 -3.88
C THR A 35 5.95 -5.56 -3.01
N PHE A 36 4.83 -6.25 -3.15
CA PHE A 36 4.51 -7.45 -2.39
C PHE A 36 3.94 -8.53 -3.28
N GLY A 37 4.08 -9.79 -2.85
CA GLY A 37 3.35 -10.88 -3.45
C GLY A 37 3.62 -12.23 -2.81
N VAL A 38 2.59 -13.07 -2.85
CA VAL A 38 2.62 -14.48 -2.47
C VAL A 38 1.79 -15.26 -3.50
N LEU A 39 2.42 -16.21 -4.18
CA LEU A 39 1.77 -17.09 -5.17
C LEU A 39 0.98 -16.31 -6.24
N VAL A 40 -0.34 -16.32 -6.14
CA VAL A 40 -1.30 -15.75 -7.10
C VAL A 40 -1.69 -14.31 -6.80
N VAL A 41 -1.20 -13.75 -5.68
CA VAL A 41 -1.50 -12.39 -5.23
C VAL A 41 -0.21 -11.59 -5.26
N HIS A 42 -0.17 -10.50 -6.01
CA HIS A 42 0.95 -9.56 -5.97
C HIS A 42 0.44 -8.13 -6.13
N GLY A 43 1.24 -7.14 -5.78
CA GLY A 43 0.82 -5.75 -5.86
C GLY A 43 1.89 -4.77 -5.43
N ASP A 44 1.53 -3.50 -5.45
CA ASP A 44 2.37 -2.43 -4.97
C ASP A 44 1.59 -1.42 -4.13
N VAL A 45 2.26 -0.95 -3.08
CA VAL A 45 1.86 0.23 -2.33
C VAL A 45 2.84 1.33 -2.65
N ARG A 46 2.34 2.52 -2.98
CA ARG A 46 3.16 3.72 -3.07
C ARG A 46 2.67 4.75 -2.07
N PHE A 47 3.60 5.25 -1.27
CA PHE A 47 3.41 6.39 -0.39
C PHE A 47 4.08 7.60 -1.03
N TYR A 48 3.38 8.72 -1.13
CA TYR A 48 3.95 9.96 -1.65
C TYR A 48 3.33 11.17 -0.98
N TYR A 49 4.08 12.27 -0.98
CA TYR A 49 3.60 13.55 -0.47
C TYR A 49 3.23 14.46 -1.65
N SER A 50 2.06 15.08 -1.57
CA SER A 50 1.62 16.06 -2.57
C SER A 50 0.69 17.08 -1.94
N ASN A 51 0.88 18.36 -2.25
CA ASN A 51 -0.03 19.46 -1.85
C ASN A 51 -0.34 19.56 -0.35
N GLY A 52 0.58 19.20 0.55
CA GLY A 52 0.30 19.20 2.00
C GLY A 52 -0.17 17.86 2.57
N TRP A 53 -0.46 16.88 1.71
CA TRP A 53 -1.13 15.63 2.07
C TRP A 53 -0.28 14.41 1.74
N ILE A 54 -0.43 13.36 2.55
CA ILE A 54 0.14 12.05 2.28
C ILE A 54 -0.90 11.24 1.51
N TYR A 55 -0.45 10.60 0.44
CA TYR A 55 -1.28 9.72 -0.37
C TYR A 55 -0.71 8.31 -0.34
N VAL A 56 -1.62 7.34 -0.38
CA VAL A 56 -1.31 5.91 -0.50
C VAL A 56 -2.02 5.39 -1.72
N ASP A 57 -1.25 4.98 -2.73
CA ASP A 57 -1.75 4.25 -3.88
C ASP A 57 -1.58 2.75 -3.63
N LEU A 58 -2.67 2.01 -3.78
CA LEU A 58 -2.73 0.57 -3.64
C LEU A 58 -3.07 -0.06 -4.97
N LEU A 59 -2.21 -0.94 -5.48
CA LEU A 59 -2.48 -1.77 -6.64
C LEU A 59 -2.35 -3.24 -6.21
N ALA A 60 -3.33 -4.06 -6.56
CA ALA A 60 -3.28 -5.50 -6.33
C ALA A 60 -3.62 -6.25 -7.62
N THR A 61 -2.99 -7.39 -7.81
CA THR A 61 -3.28 -8.35 -8.86
C THR A 61 -3.55 -9.68 -8.19
N VAL A 62 -4.70 -10.28 -8.49
CA VAL A 62 -5.16 -11.55 -7.91
C VAL A 62 -5.52 -12.47 -9.07
N PHE A 63 -4.90 -13.64 -9.16
CA PHE A 63 -5.09 -14.57 -10.28
C PHE A 63 -4.87 -13.93 -11.67
N GLY A 64 -3.86 -13.06 -11.78
CA GLY A 64 -3.59 -12.31 -13.02
C GLY A 64 -4.57 -11.18 -13.33
N LYS A 65 -5.63 -10.99 -12.54
CA LYS A 65 -6.56 -9.87 -12.68
C LYS A 65 -6.11 -8.69 -11.84
N VAL A 66 -5.90 -7.55 -12.47
CA VAL A 66 -5.57 -6.30 -11.78
C VAL A 66 -6.83 -5.73 -11.14
N TYR A 67 -6.79 -5.57 -9.83
CA TYR A 67 -7.73 -4.79 -9.04
C TYR A 67 -7.11 -3.39 -8.91
N GLY A 68 -7.81 -2.43 -9.53
CA GLY A 68 -7.28 -1.12 -9.90
C GLY A 68 -6.70 -0.30 -8.75
N ARG A 69 -5.99 0.77 -9.13
CA ARG A 69 -5.32 1.66 -8.19
C ARG A 69 -6.33 2.36 -7.28
N VAL A 70 -6.30 2.03 -5.99
CA VAL A 70 -7.06 2.73 -4.96
C VAL A 70 -6.15 3.77 -4.32
N THR A 71 -6.53 5.04 -4.43
CA THR A 71 -5.80 6.15 -3.81
C THR A 71 -6.51 6.55 -2.51
N ILE A 72 -5.79 6.47 -1.40
CA ILE A 72 -6.25 6.89 -0.07
C ILE A 72 -5.51 8.17 0.30
N LYS A 73 -6.26 9.24 0.57
CA LYS A 73 -5.74 10.49 1.09
C LYS A 73 -5.68 10.42 2.62
N LEU A 74 -4.47 10.47 3.18
CA LEU A 74 -4.21 10.44 4.63
C LEU A 74 -4.03 11.86 5.18
N ILE A 75 -3.99 11.97 6.52
CA ILE A 75 -3.93 13.19 7.33
C ILE A 75 -2.95 14.25 6.75
N PRO A 76 -3.28 15.56 6.78
CA PRO A 76 -2.34 16.60 6.36
C PRO A 76 -1.14 16.63 7.33
N LEU A 77 0.05 16.87 6.79
CA LEU A 77 1.21 17.11 7.64
C LEU A 77 1.06 18.49 8.32
N PRO A 78 1.26 18.59 9.64
CA PRO A 78 1.37 19.89 10.33
C PRO A 78 2.62 20.65 9.88
#